data_AF-A0A1Q7IA73-F1
#
_entry.id   AF-A0A1Q7IA73-F1
#
_cell.length_a   1.000
_cell.length_b   1.000
_cell.length_c   1.000
_cell.angle_alpha   90.00
_cell.angle_beta   90.00
_cell.angle_gamma   90.00
#
_symmetry.space_group_name_H-M   'P 1'
#
loop_
_entity.id
_entity.type
_entity.pdbx_description
1 polymer ?
#
loop_
_entity_poly.entity_id
_entity_poly.type
_entity_poly.pdbx_seq_one_letter_code
_entity_poly.pdbx_strand_id
1 'polypeptide(L)'
;MKVILRNPKREVQVAGGRRGKDVLRELEIIPETVLVIRGDTLVTADQMVTDDDTIELRPVMSGGSVSRGAPRGEASGEMIGDAS
;
A
#
# COMPACT_ATOMS: atom_id res chain seq x y z
N MET A 1 6.00 2.61 16.47
CA MET A 1 5.60 1.63 15.44
C MET A 1 5.74 2.20 14.03
N LYS A 2 5.91 1.33 13.02
CA LYS A 2 5.99 1.72 11.60
C LYS A 2 4.68 1.49 10.86
N VAL A 3 4.22 2.47 10.11
CA VAL A 3 3.02 2.38 9.26
C VAL A 3 3.41 2.55 7.80
N ILE A 4 3.03 1.58 6.97
CA ILE A 4 3.28 1.57 5.52
C ILE A 4 1.95 1.77 4.79
N LEU A 5 1.74 2.94 4.20
CA LEU A 5 0.61 3.19 3.32
C LEU A 5 0.96 2.68 1.92
N ARG A 6 0.05 1.94 1.28
CA ARG A 6 0.22 1.48 -0.11
C ARG A 6 -0.66 2.27 -1.06
N ASN A 7 -0.17 2.46 -2.29
CA ASN A 7 -0.88 3.08 -3.42
C ASN A 7 -1.33 4.56 -3.16
N PRO A 8 -0.39 5.52 -3.04
CA PRO A 8 1.06 5.45 -3.25
C PRO A 8 1.84 4.96 -2.01
N LYS A 9 3.08 4.46 -2.20
CA LYS A 9 3.89 3.96 -1.09
C LYS A 9 4.41 5.11 -0.23
N ARG A 10 4.03 5.14 1.06
CA ARG A 10 4.56 6.06 2.07
C ARG A 10 4.82 5.32 3.37
N GLU A 11 5.87 5.71 4.09
CA GLU A 11 6.20 5.15 5.40
C GLU A 11 6.15 6.28 6.44
N VAL A 12 5.48 6.05 7.57
CA VAL A 12 5.36 7.03 8.66
C VAL A 12 5.54 6.34 10.00
N GLN A 13 6.19 7.05 10.94
CA GLN A 13 6.29 6.59 12.32
C GLN A 13 5.16 7.17 13.15
N VAL A 14 4.55 6.30 13.95
CA VAL A 14 3.44 6.63 14.85
C VAL A 14 3.73 6.00 16.20
N ALA A 15 3.26 6.63 17.28
CA ALA A 15 3.30 6.02 18.61
C ALA A 15 2.43 4.75 18.63
N GLY A 16 3.01 3.65 19.09
CA GLY A 16 2.29 2.41 19.37
C GLY A 16 1.62 2.45 20.74
N GLY A 17 1.32 1.27 21.27
CA GLY A 17 0.63 1.12 22.55
C GLY A 17 -0.82 1.59 22.51
N ARG A 18 -1.45 1.56 21.33
CA ARG A 18 -2.82 2.05 21.09
C ARG A 18 -3.58 1.13 20.14
N ARG A 19 -4.90 1.31 20.03
CA ARG A 19 -5.71 0.49 19.12
C ARG A 19 -5.50 0.94 17.68
N GLY A 20 -5.62 0.02 16.73
CA GLY A 20 -5.51 0.32 15.30
C GLY A 20 -6.40 1.50 14.87
N LYS A 21 -7.63 1.59 15.37
CA LYS A 21 -8.56 2.70 15.08
C LYS A 21 -8.06 4.07 15.54
N ASP A 22 -7.31 4.12 16.64
CA ASP A 22 -6.76 5.37 17.18
C ASP A 22 -5.60 5.84 16.30
N VAL A 23 -4.79 4.90 15.82
CA VAL A 23 -3.74 5.15 14.81
C VAL A 23 -4.36 5.68 13.52
N LEU A 24 -5.39 5.00 13.01
CA LEU A 24 -6.06 5.43 11.78
C LEU A 24 -6.65 6.83 11.93
N ARG A 25 -7.24 7.14 13.08
CA ARG A 25 -7.75 8.49 13.39
C ARG A 25 -6.64 9.54 13.40
N GLU A 26 -5.50 9.26 14.01
CA GLU A 26 -4.34 10.16 14.02
C GLU A 26 -3.79 10.43 12.62
N LEU A 27 -3.87 9.43 11.75
CA LEU A 27 -3.49 9.55 10.34
C LEU A 27 -4.60 10.10 9.44
N GLU A 28 -5.75 10.48 10.02
CA GLU A 28 -6.94 10.95 9.31
C GLU A 28 -7.48 9.96 8.27
N ILE A 29 -7.36 8.66 8.55
CA ILE A 29 -7.81 7.56 7.70
C ILE A 29 -9.10 6.94 8.27
N ILE A 30 -10.08 6.76 7.39
CA ILE A 30 -11.35 6.09 7.71
C ILE A 30 -11.12 4.57 7.74
N PRO A 31 -11.41 3.87 8.85
CA PRO A 31 -11.17 2.43 8.99
C PRO A 31 -11.79 1.57 7.89
N GLU A 32 -12.96 1.95 7.39
CA GLU A 32 -13.70 1.24 6.35
C GLU A 32 -13.05 1.33 4.96
N THR A 33 -12.08 2.25 4.78
CA THR A 33 -11.40 2.47 3.49
C THR A 33 -10.08 1.72 3.36
N VAL A 34 -9.61 1.07 4.43
CA VAL A 34 -8.33 0.36 4.44
C VAL A 34 -8.41 -0.99 5.16
N LEU A 35 -7.62 -1.96 4.70
CA LEU A 35 -7.26 -3.14 5.46
C LEU A 35 -5.96 -2.88 6.22
N VAL A 36 -5.95 -3.20 7.50
CA VAL A 36 -4.76 -3.16 8.35
C VAL A 36 -4.14 -4.55 8.37
N ILE A 37 -2.86 -4.66 8.00
CA ILE A 37 -2.15 -5.93 7.92
C ILE A 37 -0.88 -5.83 8.75
N ARG A 38 -0.61 -6.80 9.63
CA ARG A 38 0.65 -6.94 10.36
C ARG A 38 1.32 -8.22 9.90
N GLY A 39 2.41 -8.10 9.15
CA GLY A 39 3.03 -9.24 8.48
C GLY A 39 2.09 -9.85 7.43
N ASP A 40 1.58 -11.04 7.71
CA ASP A 40 0.64 -11.79 6.89
C ASP A 40 -0.79 -11.83 7.49
N THR A 41 -0.98 -11.21 8.65
CA THR A 41 -2.22 -11.31 9.43
C THR A 41 -3.05 -10.03 9.29
N LEU A 42 -4.34 -10.19 9.01
CA LEU A 42 -5.30 -9.08 8.99
C LEU A 42 -5.63 -8.69 10.43
N VAL A 43 -5.42 -7.41 10.74
CA VAL A 43 -5.62 -6.84 12.07
C VAL A 43 -6.95 -6.09 12.08
N THR A 44 -7.78 -6.34 13.08
CA THR A 44 -9.03 -5.58 13.23
C THR A 44 -8.74 -4.21 13.84
N ALA A 45 -9.58 -3.21 13.56
CA ALA A 45 -9.36 -1.85 14.05
C ALA A 45 -9.33 -1.73 15.60
N ASP A 46 -9.90 -2.70 16.33
CA ASP A 46 -9.90 -2.70 17.79
C ASP A 46 -8.68 -3.37 18.43
N GLN A 47 -7.84 -4.07 17.66
CA GLN A 47 -6.64 -4.70 18.17
C GLN A 47 -5.56 -3.66 18.54
N MET A 48 -4.82 -3.98 19.60
CA MET A 48 -3.67 -3.19 20.04
C MET A 48 -2.48 -3.40 19.12
N VAL A 49 -1.79 -2.31 18.80
CA VAL A 49 -0.56 -2.28 18.00
C VAL A 49 0.54 -1.71 18.89
N THR A 50 1.65 -2.43 19.01
CA THR A 50 2.78 -2.07 19.90
C THR A 50 3.79 -1.18 19.18
N ASP A 51 4.76 -0.62 19.91
CA ASP A 51 5.79 0.22 19.30
C ASP A 51 6.72 -0.51 18.33
N ASP A 52 6.90 -1.82 18.53
CA ASP A 52 7.73 -2.68 17.69
C ASP A 52 6.99 -3.20 16.44
N ASP A 53 5.68 -2.99 16.37
CA ASP A 53 4.88 -3.46 15.25
C ASP A 53 5.17 -2.66 13.97
N THR A 54 5.08 -3.38 12.85
CA THR A 54 4.96 -2.79 11.50
C THR A 54 3.61 -3.17 10.94
N ILE A 55 2.80 -2.17 10.60
CA ILE A 55 1.50 -2.36 9.98
C ILE A 55 1.46 -1.78 8.58
N GLU A 56 0.79 -2.46 7.67
CA GLU A 56 0.51 -2.02 6.31
C GLU A 56 -0.95 -1.63 6.17
N LEU A 57 -1.20 -0.48 5.54
CA LEU A 57 -2.53 0.00 5.20
C LEU A 57 -2.75 -0.20 3.70
N ARG A 58 -3.65 -1.12 3.35
CA ARG A 58 -4.05 -1.38 1.96
C ARG A 58 -5.42 -0.79 1.68
N PRO A 59 -5.55 0.19 0.77
CA PRO A 59 -6.86 0.70 0.36
C PRO A 59 -7.76 -0.42 -0.16
N VAL A 60 -9.02 -0.43 0.28
CA VAL A 60 -10.05 -1.28 -0.33
C VAL A 60 -10.59 -0.57 -1.57
N MET A 61 -10.07 -0.93 -2.74
CA MET A 61 -10.65 -0.47 -4.00
C MET A 61 -11.91 -1.29 -4.26
N SER A 62 -13.09 -0.67 -4.17
CA SER A 62 -14.31 -1.23 -4.77
C SER A 62 -14.00 -1.54 -6.24
N GLY A 63 -14.22 -2.78 -6.68
CA GLY A 63 -13.68 -3.36 -7.91
C GLY A 63 -14.13 -2.68 -9.22
N GLY A 64 -13.53 -1.53 -9.54
CA GLY A 64 -13.72 -0.81 -10.80
C GLY A 64 -12.38 -0.58 -11.50
N SER A 65 -11.93 -1.59 -12.25
CA SER A 65 -11.02 -1.53 -13.40
C SER A 65 -10.13 -0.29 -13.57
N VAL A 66 -8.85 -0.40 -13.23
CA VAL A 66 -7.75 0.09 -14.08
C VAL A 66 -6.56 -0.85 -13.98
N SER A 67 -6.64 -1.94 -14.73
CA SER A 67 -5.44 -2.51 -15.35
C SER A 67 -4.83 -1.46 -16.28
N ARG A 68 -3.68 -0.91 -15.91
CA ARG A 68 -2.57 -0.71 -16.85
C ARG A 68 -1.26 -0.88 -16.08
N GLY A 69 -0.75 -2.11 -16.16
CA GLY A 69 0.66 -2.35 -15.89
C GLY A 69 1.52 -1.44 -16.77
N ALA A 70 2.57 -0.93 -16.14
CA ALA A 70 3.79 -0.29 -16.61
C ALA A 70 3.88 0.25 -18.06
N PRO A 71 4.51 1.43 -18.25
CA PRO A 71 4.94 1.85 -19.59
C PRO A 71 5.92 0.82 -20.15
N ARG A 72 5.63 0.28 -21.34
CA ARG A 72 6.60 -0.49 -22.11
C ARG A 72 7.66 0.48 -22.62
N GLY A 73 8.78 0.55 -21.92
CA GLY A 73 10.01 1.18 -22.39
C GLY A 73 10.74 0.30 -23.40
N GLU A 74 11.05 0.91 -24.54
CA GLU A 74 12.28 0.77 -25.34
C GLU A 74 12.61 -0.55 -26.07
N ALA A 75 12.69 -0.47 -27.40
CA ALA A 75 13.92 -0.75 -28.15
C ALA A 75 13.82 -0.19 -29.58
N SER A 76 14.57 0.89 -29.84
CA SER A 76 15.06 1.26 -31.17
C SER A 76 16.08 0.22 -31.65
N GLY A 77 16.13 -0.07 -32.96
CA GLY A 77 17.30 -0.77 -33.54
C GLY A 77 17.01 -1.71 -34.72
N GLU A 78 17.15 -1.14 -35.93
CA GLU A 78 17.83 -1.70 -37.11
C GLU A 78 17.40 -2.99 -37.85
N MET A 79 17.65 -2.89 -39.16
CA MET A 79 17.74 -3.88 -40.24
C MET A 79 16.44 -4.38 -40.89
N ILE A 80 16.21 -3.97 -42.14
CA ILE A 80 16.54 -4.82 -43.29
C ILE A 80 16.97 -3.95 -44.49
N GLY A 81 18.21 -4.15 -44.95
CA GLY A 81 18.48 -4.06 -46.37
C GLY A 81 18.02 -5.36 -47.01
N ASP A 82 17.41 -5.27 -48.21
CA ASP A 82 17.82 -6.05 -49.39
C ASP A 82 17.01 -5.62 -50.62
N ALA A 83 17.58 -5.89 -51.78
CA ALA A 83 16.96 -6.13 -53.08
C ALA A 83 16.35 -4.95 -53.85
N SER A 84 17.16 -4.32 -54.71
CA SER A 84 17.28 -4.67 -56.14
C SER A 84 18.06 -3.62 -56.92
#